data_AF-A0A1W9H7R7-F1
#
_entry.id   AF-A0A1W9H7R7-F1
#
_cell.length_a   1.000
_cell.length_b   1.000
_cell.length_c   1.000
_cell.angle_alpha   90.00
_cell.angle_beta   90.00
_cell.angle_gamma   90.00
#
_symmetry.space_group_name_H-M   'P 1'
#
loop_
_entity.id
_entity.type
_entity.pdbx_description
1 polymer ?
#
loop_
_entity_poly.entity_id
_entity_poly.type
_entity_poly.pdbx_seq_one_letter_code
_entity_poly.pdbx_strand_id
1 'polypeptide(L)'
;MFYRSQFIVAILAVAMTIGCSTDSSLKVNTPGTGNNQSTDTGSTKNGESMKFSPNPPEGWLWSHDINPKYVSDADVPEMHLTRISAYGENDLRRFAAIIYRVANTESITLPELTAAGIEPGIAASGARPVSITVGSVNGETRFSLVLHKGPGPQSKVWIDLDETTLKQLPTDSNRIADFATYTVDGVRKYAAIVEEYPGPSTVFTHLTAKELDAQLRKHKATPVRIRGYYEGEARYFSAVAERLNVGEWNWYDEINADKVAKKLDSHHGYPFDLDAYRQPGTEYGVYYTVVMYRDRNDY
;
A
#
# COMPACT_ATOMS: atom_id res chain seq x y z
N MET A 1 47.08 -35.40 -0.42
CA MET A 1 45.77 -35.47 -1.12
C MET A 1 44.75 -34.92 -0.14
N PHE A 2 44.51 -33.61 -0.20
CA PHE A 2 43.86 -32.84 0.86
C PHE A 2 42.35 -32.74 0.62
N TYR A 3 41.59 -33.12 1.65
CA TYR A 3 40.15 -32.95 1.80
C TYR A 3 39.79 -31.45 1.74
N ARG A 4 38.87 -31.05 0.84
CA ARG A 4 38.29 -29.71 0.83
C ARG A 4 36.99 -29.70 1.63
N SER A 5 37.01 -28.93 2.71
CA SER A 5 35.89 -28.65 3.61
C SER A 5 34.85 -27.76 2.91
N GLN A 6 33.58 -28.13 3.00
CA GLN A 6 32.44 -27.30 2.62
C GLN A 6 32.26 -26.18 3.66
N PHE A 7 32.28 -24.92 3.22
CA PHE A 7 31.91 -23.80 4.07
C PHE A 7 30.39 -23.76 4.21
N ILE A 8 29.91 -24.06 5.42
CA ILE A 8 28.58 -23.69 5.90
C ILE A 8 28.59 -22.17 6.12
N VAL A 9 27.81 -21.42 5.34
CA VAL A 9 27.51 -20.03 5.64
C VAL A 9 26.45 -20.04 6.73
N ALA A 10 26.88 -19.74 7.96
CA ALA A 10 25.98 -19.49 9.07
C ALA A 10 25.30 -18.13 8.85
N ILE A 11 23.97 -18.15 8.69
CA ILE A 11 23.15 -16.93 8.76
C ILE A 11 23.14 -16.49 10.22
N LEU A 12 23.86 -15.40 10.50
CA LEU A 12 23.85 -14.75 11.80
C LEU A 12 22.48 -14.09 11.98
N ALA A 13 21.67 -14.62 12.90
CA ALA A 13 20.50 -13.91 13.40
C ALA A 13 20.99 -12.63 14.09
N VAL A 14 20.83 -11.48 13.44
CA VAL A 14 20.98 -10.19 14.12
C VAL A 14 19.80 -10.08 15.05
N ALA A 15 20.05 -10.31 16.33
CA ALA A 15 19.14 -9.98 17.42
C ALA A 15 18.98 -8.45 17.42
N MET A 16 17.92 -7.97 16.75
CA MET A 16 17.44 -6.63 16.98
C MET A 16 17.03 -6.55 18.45
N THR A 17 17.70 -5.71 19.23
CA THR A 17 17.23 -5.32 20.56
C THR A 17 16.02 -4.39 20.38
N ILE A 18 14.88 -4.98 20.04
CA ILE A 18 13.57 -4.33 19.96
C ILE A 18 12.79 -4.81 21.17
N GLY A 19 12.54 -3.91 22.12
CA GLY A 19 11.45 -4.08 23.06
C GLY A 19 10.13 -3.82 22.33
N CYS A 20 9.61 -4.80 21.60
CA CYS A 20 8.26 -4.92 21.04
C CYS A 20 8.14 -6.25 20.27
N SER A 21 6.99 -6.93 20.42
CA SER A 21 6.64 -8.18 19.75
C SER A 21 6.70 -8.03 18.23
N THR A 22 7.71 -8.61 17.59
CA THR A 22 7.82 -8.65 16.13
C THR A 22 7.39 -10.04 15.65
N ASP A 23 6.18 -10.16 15.12
CA ASP A 23 5.81 -11.28 14.25
C ASP A 23 6.25 -10.94 12.82
N SER A 24 7.48 -11.27 12.47
CA SER A 24 8.06 -11.07 11.13
C SER A 24 8.02 -12.39 10.36
N SER A 25 7.08 -12.55 9.42
CA SER A 25 7.00 -13.73 8.55
C SER A 25 7.56 -13.43 7.16
N LEU A 26 8.85 -13.70 6.92
CA LEU A 26 9.44 -13.63 5.59
C LEU A 26 8.86 -14.72 4.70
N LYS A 27 8.08 -14.35 3.69
CA LYS A 27 7.65 -15.25 2.61
C LYS A 27 8.45 -14.98 1.35
N VAL A 28 9.11 -16.01 0.84
CA VAL A 28 9.87 -16.00 -0.41
C VAL A 28 9.05 -16.76 -1.44
N ASN A 29 8.76 -16.12 -2.57
CA ASN A 29 8.23 -16.81 -3.73
C ASN A 29 9.41 -17.41 -4.52
N THR A 30 9.33 -18.69 -4.87
CA THR A 30 10.41 -19.35 -5.63
C THR A 30 10.50 -18.72 -7.03
N PRO A 31 11.69 -18.34 -7.54
CA PRO A 31 11.78 -17.72 -8.86
C PRO A 31 11.31 -18.68 -9.95
N GLY A 32 10.13 -18.44 -10.50
CA GLY A 32 9.75 -18.99 -11.80
C GLY A 32 10.62 -18.33 -12.86
N THR A 33 11.36 -19.12 -13.63
CA THR A 33 12.15 -18.62 -14.77
C THR A 33 11.21 -18.16 -15.87
N GLY A 34 10.73 -16.91 -15.76
CA GLY A 34 9.78 -16.31 -16.68
C GLY A 34 10.37 -15.09 -17.37
N ASN A 35 11.31 -15.29 -18.29
CA ASN A 35 11.61 -14.28 -19.31
C ASN A 35 10.37 -14.14 -20.20
N ASN A 36 9.57 -13.10 -20.01
CA ASN A 36 8.57 -12.70 -20.99
C ASN A 36 8.57 -11.19 -21.15
N GLN A 37 9.55 -10.72 -21.93
CA GLN A 37 9.42 -9.50 -22.71
C GLN A 37 8.33 -9.76 -23.76
N SER A 38 7.09 -9.36 -23.48
CA SER A 38 6.01 -9.43 -24.46
C SER A 38 6.15 -8.24 -25.41
N THR A 39 6.93 -8.43 -26.48
CA THR A 39 6.73 -7.72 -27.74
C THR A 39 5.66 -8.48 -28.51
N ASP A 40 4.39 -8.17 -28.26
CA ASP A 40 3.30 -8.69 -29.09
C ASP A 40 2.78 -7.58 -30.00
N THR A 41 3.35 -7.51 -31.20
CA THR A 41 2.76 -6.84 -32.36
C THR A 41 1.59 -7.69 -32.88
N GLY A 42 0.49 -7.67 -32.13
CA GLY A 42 -0.75 -8.39 -32.45
C GLY A 42 -1.90 -7.43 -32.76
N SER A 43 -2.36 -7.46 -34.01
CA SER A 43 -3.47 -6.68 -34.57
C SER A 43 -4.70 -6.62 -33.65
N THR A 44 -5.15 -5.41 -33.35
CA THR A 44 -6.35 -5.07 -32.58
C THR A 44 -7.62 -5.60 -33.27
N LYS A 45 -8.28 -6.58 -32.65
CA LYS A 45 -9.72 -6.81 -32.84
C LYS A 45 -10.49 -6.10 -31.72
N ASN A 46 -11.44 -5.29 -32.15
CA ASN A 46 -12.26 -4.36 -31.38
C ASN A 46 -12.81 -4.94 -30.06
N GLY A 47 -12.59 -4.21 -28.95
CA GLY A 47 -13.53 -4.15 -27.82
C GLY A 47 -13.07 -4.70 -26.46
N GLU A 48 -11.95 -5.42 -26.36
CA GLU A 48 -11.43 -5.83 -25.04
C GLU A 48 -10.47 -4.77 -24.48
N SER A 49 -10.90 -4.08 -23.43
CA SER A 49 -10.03 -3.19 -22.65
C SER A 49 -8.87 -4.01 -22.06
N MET A 50 -7.63 -3.62 -22.40
CA MET A 50 -6.38 -4.23 -21.94
C MET A 50 -6.40 -4.41 -20.41
N LYS A 51 -6.19 -5.65 -19.93
CA LYS A 51 -6.07 -5.94 -18.49
C LYS A 51 -4.60 -5.82 -18.07
N PHE A 52 -4.31 -4.92 -17.15
CA PHE A 52 -2.96 -4.80 -16.58
C PHE A 52 -2.73 -5.94 -15.58
N SER A 53 -1.59 -6.61 -15.69
CA SER A 53 -1.26 -7.78 -14.88
C SER A 53 -0.05 -7.46 -14.00
N PRO A 54 -0.20 -6.86 -12.82
CA PRO A 54 0.94 -6.59 -11.95
C PRO A 54 1.54 -7.93 -11.51
N ASN A 55 2.84 -8.12 -11.71
CA ASN A 55 3.53 -9.32 -11.24
C ASN A 55 3.45 -9.40 -9.71
N PRO A 56 3.25 -10.59 -9.13
CA PRO A 56 3.35 -10.75 -7.69
C PRO A 56 4.76 -10.33 -7.23
N PRO A 57 4.91 -9.79 -6.01
CA PRO A 57 6.22 -9.46 -5.47
C PRO A 57 7.06 -10.75 -5.30
N GLU A 58 8.36 -10.66 -5.52
CA GLU A 58 9.29 -11.80 -5.33
C GLU A 58 9.39 -12.24 -3.86
N GLY A 59 9.12 -11.30 -2.95
CA GLY A 59 9.00 -11.55 -1.53
C GLY A 59 8.32 -10.36 -0.85
N TRP A 60 7.69 -10.61 0.28
CA TRP A 60 6.96 -9.57 0.99
C TRP A 60 6.97 -9.78 2.49
N LEU A 61 6.80 -8.67 3.20
CA LEU A 61 6.56 -8.58 4.63
C LEU A 61 5.43 -7.58 4.84
N TRP A 62 4.70 -7.75 5.93
CA TRP A 62 3.89 -6.68 6.50
C TRP A 62 4.21 -6.57 7.98
N SER A 63 4.06 -5.37 8.52
CA SER A 63 4.35 -5.08 9.92
C SER A 63 3.38 -4.04 10.44
N HIS A 64 3.20 -4.01 11.76
CA HIS A 64 2.37 -3.03 12.44
C HIS A 64 3.01 -2.63 13.77
N ASP A 65 2.48 -1.55 14.34
CA ASP A 65 2.96 -1.00 15.63
C ASP A 65 4.39 -0.43 15.52
N ILE A 66 4.74 0.02 14.31
CA ILE A 66 6.02 0.65 14.04
C ILE A 66 6.01 2.03 14.69
N ASN A 67 6.98 2.29 15.56
CA ASN A 67 7.19 3.62 16.13
C ASN A 67 7.57 4.60 15.02
N PRO A 68 6.97 5.81 14.96
CA PRO A 68 7.34 6.83 13.97
C PRO A 68 8.84 7.13 13.86
N LYS A 69 9.59 7.02 14.97
CA LYS A 69 11.04 7.25 14.99
C LYS A 69 11.85 6.18 14.28
N TYR A 70 11.29 4.99 14.10
CA TYR A 70 11.97 3.81 13.54
C TYR A 70 11.36 3.38 12.20
N VAL A 71 10.50 4.20 11.59
CA VAL A 71 9.87 3.85 10.30
C VAL A 71 10.90 3.72 9.17
N SER A 72 11.98 4.48 9.23
CA SER A 72 13.13 4.37 8.31
C SER A 72 13.93 3.09 8.50
N ASP A 73 13.85 2.47 9.68
CA ASP A 73 14.61 1.25 10.01
C ASP A 73 13.94 -0.01 9.45
N ALA A 74 12.74 0.14 8.85
CA ALA A 74 12.03 -0.92 8.16
C ALA A 74 12.68 -1.32 6.82
N ASP A 75 13.63 -0.53 6.32
CA ASP A 75 14.39 -0.85 5.13
C ASP A 75 15.46 -1.91 5.45
N VAL A 76 15.32 -3.09 4.86
CA VAL A 76 16.29 -4.18 4.94
C VAL A 76 16.81 -4.50 3.53
N PRO A 77 18.00 -5.14 3.38
CA PRO A 77 18.58 -5.35 2.05
C PRO A 77 17.60 -5.96 1.04
N GLU A 78 17.43 -5.29 -0.10
CA GLU A 78 16.53 -5.64 -1.22
C GLU A 78 15.02 -5.57 -0.93
N MET A 79 14.61 -5.20 0.29
CA MET A 79 13.22 -5.08 0.70
C MET A 79 12.90 -3.62 1.01
N HIS A 80 11.88 -3.11 0.34
CA HIS A 80 11.58 -1.69 0.28
C HIS A 80 10.18 -1.43 0.77
N LEU A 81 10.03 -0.43 1.64
CA LEU A 81 8.74 0.04 2.09
C LEU A 81 7.91 0.49 0.88
N THR A 82 6.72 -0.07 0.69
CA THR A 82 5.85 0.24 -0.47
C THR A 82 4.53 0.88 -0.07
N ARG A 83 4.08 0.62 1.17
CA ARG A 83 2.85 1.19 1.73
C ARG A 83 3.06 1.50 3.20
N ILE A 84 2.56 2.67 3.63
CA ILE A 84 2.42 3.02 5.04
C ILE A 84 1.01 3.46 5.35
N SER A 85 0.51 3.11 6.55
CA SER A 85 -0.72 3.65 7.10
C SER A 85 -0.48 4.06 8.55
N ALA A 86 -0.75 5.33 8.85
CA ALA A 86 -0.64 5.90 10.18
C ALA A 86 -1.94 5.68 10.96
N TYR A 87 -1.81 5.30 12.23
CA TYR A 87 -2.94 5.17 13.14
C TYR A 87 -2.57 5.59 14.55
N GLY A 88 -3.58 5.92 15.35
CA GLY A 88 -3.37 6.55 16.66
C GLY A 88 -2.91 8.00 16.52
N GLU A 89 -2.75 8.66 17.67
CA GLU A 89 -2.41 10.08 17.76
C GLU A 89 -1.29 10.30 18.77
N ASN A 90 -0.53 11.38 18.59
CA ASN A 90 0.53 11.81 19.52
C ASN A 90 1.48 10.65 19.88
N ASP A 91 1.75 10.41 21.17
CA ASP A 91 2.67 9.36 21.63
C ASP A 91 2.19 7.92 21.35
N LEU A 92 0.88 7.76 21.06
CA LEU A 92 0.27 6.49 20.67
C LEU A 92 0.24 6.30 19.14
N ARG A 93 0.76 7.27 18.38
CA ARG A 93 0.86 7.17 16.92
C ARG A 93 1.81 6.05 16.54
N ARG A 94 1.39 5.26 15.56
CA ARG A 94 2.10 4.11 15.02
C ARG A 94 1.88 4.01 13.52
N PHE A 95 2.71 3.22 12.86
CA PHE A 95 2.53 2.84 11.47
C PHE A 95 2.26 1.35 11.33
N ALA A 96 1.47 1.02 10.31
CA ALA A 96 1.46 -0.28 9.66
C ALA A 96 2.09 -0.14 8.27
N ALA A 97 2.73 -1.18 7.80
CA ALA A 97 3.54 -1.15 6.59
C ALA A 97 3.42 -2.42 5.76
N ILE A 98 3.54 -2.27 4.44
CA ILE A 98 3.86 -3.35 3.51
C ILE A 98 5.24 -3.08 2.93
N ILE A 99 6.06 -4.12 2.88
CA ILE A 99 7.43 -4.08 2.39
C ILE A 99 7.57 -5.18 1.33
N TYR A 100 8.05 -4.83 0.15
CA TYR A 100 8.26 -5.78 -0.95
C TYR A 100 9.73 -5.90 -1.31
N ARG A 101 10.11 -7.09 -1.80
CA ARG A 101 11.37 -7.25 -2.51
C ARG A 101 11.26 -6.55 -3.86
N VAL A 102 12.07 -5.50 -4.06
CA VAL A 102 12.08 -4.73 -5.31
C VAL A 102 13.53 -4.44 -5.68
N ALA A 103 13.98 -4.93 -6.83
CA ALA A 103 15.34 -4.69 -7.28
C ALA A 103 15.57 -3.21 -7.64
N ASN A 104 16.82 -2.74 -7.47
CA ASN A 104 17.29 -1.43 -7.92
C ASN A 104 16.47 -0.24 -7.43
N THR A 105 15.87 -0.35 -6.25
CA THR A 105 15.07 0.71 -5.62
C THR A 105 15.73 1.10 -4.31
N GLU A 106 15.67 2.39 -3.97
CA GLU A 106 15.99 2.91 -2.64
C GLU A 106 14.72 3.55 -2.08
N SER A 107 14.38 3.23 -0.83
CA SER A 107 13.24 3.81 -0.13
C SER A 107 13.68 4.98 0.74
N ILE A 108 12.89 6.04 0.74
CA ILE A 108 13.09 7.22 1.57
C ILE A 108 11.77 7.51 2.26
N THR A 109 11.77 7.64 3.58
CA THR A 109 10.58 8.05 4.32
C THR A 109 10.69 9.52 4.70
N LEU A 110 9.65 10.30 4.42
CA LEU A 110 9.48 11.68 4.88
C LEU A 110 8.32 11.74 5.88
N PRO A 111 8.59 11.62 7.18
CA PRO A 111 7.54 11.63 8.20
C PRO A 111 7.15 13.07 8.57
N GLU A 112 5.91 13.20 9.07
CA GLU A 112 5.40 14.40 9.77
C GLU A 112 5.48 15.74 9.02
N LEU A 113 5.29 15.72 7.70
CA LEU A 113 5.29 16.92 6.86
C LEU A 113 4.02 17.75 7.06
N THR A 114 4.16 19.08 7.04
CA THR A 114 3.04 19.99 6.77
C THR A 114 2.67 19.93 5.28
N ALA A 115 1.48 20.42 4.92
CA ALA A 115 1.08 20.59 3.52
C ALA A 115 2.15 21.34 2.69
N ALA A 116 2.66 22.46 3.22
CA ALA A 116 3.70 23.27 2.58
C ALA A 116 5.07 22.57 2.50
N GLY A 117 5.32 21.54 3.34
CA GLY A 117 6.56 20.79 3.36
C GLY A 117 6.64 19.64 2.35
N ILE A 118 5.51 19.24 1.76
CA ILE A 118 5.43 18.09 0.84
C ILE A 118 6.30 18.31 -0.40
N GLU A 119 6.05 19.39 -1.15
CA GLU A 119 6.74 19.63 -2.41
C GLU A 119 8.25 19.86 -2.22
N PRO A 120 8.72 20.71 -1.29
CA PRO A 120 10.15 20.85 -1.02
C PRO A 120 10.81 19.55 -0.56
N GLY A 121 10.12 18.75 0.27
CA GLY A 121 10.62 17.46 0.75
C GLY A 121 10.83 16.46 -0.38
N ILE A 122 9.85 16.34 -1.28
CA ILE A 122 9.96 15.49 -2.48
C ILE A 122 11.09 15.99 -3.37
N ALA A 123 11.13 17.29 -3.68
CA ALA A 123 12.15 17.87 -4.55
C ALA A 123 13.58 17.64 -4.03
N ALA A 124 13.80 17.82 -2.72
CA ALA A 124 15.11 17.62 -2.09
C ALA A 124 15.58 16.15 -2.12
N SER A 125 14.65 15.19 -2.13
CA SER A 125 14.98 13.76 -2.16
C SER A 125 15.44 13.27 -3.53
N GLY A 126 15.02 13.93 -4.62
CA GLY A 126 15.20 13.44 -5.99
C GLY A 126 14.50 12.10 -6.25
N ALA A 127 13.51 11.73 -5.44
CA ALA A 127 12.75 10.48 -5.51
C ALA A 127 11.27 10.76 -5.84
N ARG A 128 10.54 9.72 -6.26
CA ARG A 128 9.11 9.81 -6.58
C ARG A 128 8.25 9.34 -5.40
N PRO A 129 7.11 9.98 -5.08
CA PRO A 129 6.19 9.48 -4.07
C PRO A 129 5.49 8.19 -4.52
N VAL A 130 5.39 7.22 -3.60
CA VAL A 130 4.73 5.92 -3.84
C VAL A 130 3.68 5.58 -2.79
N SER A 131 3.81 6.12 -1.58
CA SER A 131 2.79 5.98 -0.54
C SER A 131 2.60 7.25 0.26
N ILE A 132 1.35 7.50 0.66
CA ILE A 132 0.94 8.63 1.50
C ILE A 132 0.01 8.17 2.60
N THR A 133 0.22 8.70 3.80
CA THR A 133 -0.74 8.59 4.90
C THR A 133 -0.84 9.91 5.63
N VAL A 134 -1.99 10.12 6.27
CA VAL A 134 -2.26 11.31 7.08
C VAL A 134 -2.48 10.90 8.52
N GLY A 135 -2.02 11.73 9.45
CA GLY A 135 -2.34 11.62 10.87
C GLY A 135 -2.45 13.01 11.49
N SER A 136 -2.73 13.04 12.79
CA SER A 136 -2.75 14.25 13.60
C SER A 136 -1.58 14.24 14.59
N VAL A 137 -0.86 15.36 14.67
CA VAL A 137 0.17 15.59 15.69
C VAL A 137 -0.18 16.90 16.39
N ASN A 138 -0.48 16.85 17.68
CA ASN A 138 -0.93 18.01 18.47
C ASN A 138 -2.13 18.74 17.86
N GLY A 139 -3.06 18.00 17.23
CA GLY A 139 -4.25 18.55 16.58
C GLY A 139 -4.01 19.10 15.17
N GLU A 140 -2.77 19.09 14.67
CA GLU A 140 -2.45 19.53 13.32
C GLU A 140 -2.36 18.36 12.35
N THR A 141 -2.92 18.54 11.15
CA THR A 141 -2.78 17.57 10.06
C THR A 141 -1.31 17.45 9.66
N ARG A 142 -0.82 16.21 9.64
CA ARG A 142 0.54 15.85 9.23
C ARG A 142 0.52 14.72 8.22
N PHE A 143 1.31 14.89 7.18
CA PHE A 143 1.49 13.92 6.11
C PHE A 143 2.74 13.09 6.36
N SER A 144 2.73 11.83 5.94
CA SER A 144 3.94 11.01 5.91
C SER A 144 3.99 10.31 4.56
N LEU A 145 5.15 10.37 3.92
CA LEU A 145 5.36 9.87 2.57
C LEU A 145 6.44 8.79 2.56
N VAL A 146 6.23 7.81 1.69
CA VAL A 146 7.30 6.93 1.21
C VAL A 146 7.61 7.33 -0.22
N LEU A 147 8.90 7.52 -0.50
CA LEU A 147 9.41 7.84 -1.81
C LEU A 147 10.34 6.72 -2.28
N HIS A 148 10.36 6.47 -3.59
CA HIS A 148 11.28 5.54 -4.23
C HIS A 148 12.22 6.27 -5.18
N LYS A 149 13.51 5.99 -5.04
CA LYS A 149 14.53 6.37 -6.02
C LYS A 149 14.90 5.15 -6.85
N GLY A 150 15.01 5.34 -8.17
CA GLY A 150 15.21 4.26 -9.12
C GLY A 150 14.11 4.23 -10.20
N PRO A 151 13.98 3.14 -10.97
CA PRO A 151 13.02 3.04 -12.07
C PRO A 151 11.58 3.08 -11.57
N GLY A 152 10.69 3.70 -12.35
CA GLY A 152 9.25 3.77 -12.10
C GLY A 152 8.59 4.96 -12.79
N PRO A 153 7.25 5.02 -12.79
CA PRO A 153 6.51 6.13 -13.40
C PRO A 153 6.76 7.44 -12.65
N GLN A 154 6.65 8.58 -13.34
CA GLN A 154 6.65 9.87 -12.67
C GLN A 154 5.38 10.01 -11.83
N SER A 155 5.49 10.59 -10.63
CA SER A 155 4.35 10.76 -9.73
C SER A 155 4.35 12.11 -9.01
N LYS A 156 3.16 12.59 -8.67
CA LYS A 156 2.92 13.88 -7.99
C LYS A 156 1.92 13.71 -6.86
N VAL A 157 2.10 14.47 -5.78
CA VAL A 157 1.14 14.54 -4.67
C VAL A 157 0.15 15.68 -4.91
N TRP A 158 -1.12 15.38 -4.68
CA TRP A 158 -2.24 16.31 -4.64
C TRP A 158 -2.84 16.28 -3.23
N ILE A 159 -3.19 17.42 -2.67
CA ILE A 159 -3.78 17.55 -1.33
C ILE A 159 -5.04 18.41 -1.38
N ASP A 160 -5.81 18.39 -0.29
CA ASP A 160 -7.02 19.18 -0.06
C ASP A 160 -8.11 18.98 -1.12
N LEU A 161 -8.08 17.83 -1.78
CA LEU A 161 -9.06 17.43 -2.79
C LEU A 161 -10.41 17.16 -2.13
N ASP A 162 -11.48 17.54 -2.83
CA ASP A 162 -12.82 17.04 -2.54
C ASP A 162 -13.11 15.74 -3.33
N GLU A 163 -14.27 15.13 -3.06
CA GLU A 163 -14.67 13.88 -3.73
C GLU A 163 -14.77 14.02 -5.25
N THR A 164 -15.25 15.16 -5.74
CA THR A 164 -15.44 15.41 -7.17
C THR A 164 -14.09 15.47 -7.88
N THR A 165 -13.14 16.22 -7.31
CA THR A 165 -11.80 16.38 -7.86
C THR A 165 -11.04 15.06 -7.81
N LEU A 166 -11.12 14.32 -6.70
CA LEU A 166 -10.50 12.99 -6.59
C LEU A 166 -11.00 12.05 -7.70
N LYS A 167 -12.30 12.03 -7.98
CA LYS A 167 -12.90 11.19 -9.03
C LYS A 167 -12.46 11.57 -10.45
N GLN A 168 -12.03 12.81 -10.66
CA GLN A 168 -11.58 13.31 -11.96
C GLN A 168 -10.07 13.16 -12.17
N LEU A 169 -9.30 12.79 -11.13
CA LEU A 169 -7.85 12.65 -11.24
C LEU A 169 -7.41 11.54 -12.20
N PRO A 170 -8.01 10.32 -12.20
CA PRO A 170 -7.67 9.31 -13.18
C PRO A 170 -8.13 9.69 -14.59
N THR A 171 -7.26 9.43 -15.56
CA THR A 171 -7.47 9.66 -16.99
C THR A 171 -6.93 8.46 -17.77
N ASP A 172 -6.95 8.51 -19.10
CA ASP A 172 -6.37 7.45 -19.91
C ASP A 172 -4.84 7.34 -19.77
N SER A 173 -4.17 8.39 -19.27
CA SER A 173 -2.70 8.48 -19.14
C SER A 173 -2.19 8.52 -17.69
N ASN A 174 -3.07 8.55 -16.69
CA ASN A 174 -2.66 8.59 -15.29
C ASN A 174 -3.62 7.83 -14.36
N ARG A 175 -3.10 7.41 -13.21
CA ARG A 175 -3.87 6.73 -12.16
C ARG A 175 -3.49 7.21 -10.77
N ILE A 176 -4.35 6.93 -9.80
CA ILE A 176 -4.06 7.14 -8.38
C ILE A 176 -3.27 5.94 -7.85
N ALA A 177 -1.99 6.14 -7.55
CA ALA A 177 -1.10 5.12 -7.00
C ALA A 177 -1.34 4.85 -5.51
N ASP A 178 -1.70 5.88 -4.75
CA ASP A 178 -2.08 5.81 -3.35
C ASP A 178 -2.91 7.03 -2.98
N PHE A 179 -3.72 6.93 -1.93
CA PHE A 179 -4.45 8.08 -1.39
C PHE A 179 -4.72 7.92 0.09
N ALA A 180 -5.02 9.03 0.76
CA ALA A 180 -5.42 9.08 2.15
C ALA A 180 -6.64 10.00 2.30
N THR A 181 -7.41 9.79 3.37
CA THR A 181 -8.53 10.64 3.74
C THR A 181 -8.25 11.29 5.09
N TYR A 182 -8.70 12.53 5.25
CA TYR A 182 -8.58 13.31 6.49
C TYR A 182 -9.68 14.37 6.54
N THR A 183 -9.74 15.11 7.63
CA THR A 183 -10.77 16.14 7.85
C THR A 183 -10.11 17.48 8.12
N VAL A 184 -10.59 18.53 7.46
CA VAL A 184 -10.23 19.93 7.71
C VAL A 184 -11.51 20.68 8.03
N ASP A 185 -11.59 21.27 9.23
CA ASP A 185 -12.76 22.03 9.69
C ASP A 185 -14.10 21.26 9.56
N GLY A 186 -14.07 19.96 9.88
CA GLY A 186 -15.23 19.08 9.76
C GLY A 186 -15.55 18.60 8.34
N VAL A 187 -14.82 19.07 7.32
CA VAL A 187 -14.99 18.69 5.92
C VAL A 187 -13.96 17.64 5.53
N ARG A 188 -14.45 16.53 4.96
CA ARG A 188 -13.59 15.47 4.43
C ARG A 188 -12.76 15.97 3.25
N LYS A 189 -11.48 15.66 3.30
CA LYS A 189 -10.48 15.92 2.27
C LYS A 189 -9.75 14.65 1.89
N TYR A 190 -9.12 14.69 0.72
CA TYR A 190 -8.28 13.62 0.21
C TYR A 190 -6.92 14.17 -0.19
N ALA A 191 -5.91 13.34 0.06
CA ALA A 191 -4.59 13.50 -0.54
C ALA A 191 -4.33 12.28 -1.42
N ALA A 192 -3.78 12.49 -2.62
CA ALA A 192 -3.57 11.45 -3.61
C ALA A 192 -2.19 11.56 -4.24
N ILE A 193 -1.55 10.41 -4.47
CA ILE A 193 -0.40 10.29 -5.34
C ILE A 193 -0.95 9.88 -6.71
N VAL A 194 -0.68 10.70 -7.73
CA VAL A 194 -1.05 10.42 -9.12
C VAL A 194 0.21 10.12 -9.90
N GLU A 195 0.23 9.01 -10.63
CA GLU A 195 1.36 8.60 -11.46
C GLU A 195 0.99 8.50 -12.94
N GLU A 196 1.98 8.74 -13.79
CA GLU A 196 1.88 8.55 -15.24
C GLU A 196 1.90 7.05 -15.55
N TYR A 197 0.73 6.47 -15.64
CA TYR A 197 0.55 5.05 -15.95
C TYR A 197 -0.74 4.88 -16.75
N PRO A 198 -0.68 4.22 -17.92
CA PRO A 198 -1.87 4.01 -18.73
C PRO A 198 -2.81 3.00 -18.06
N GLY A 199 -4.11 3.21 -18.19
CA GLY A 199 -5.12 2.24 -17.79
C GLY A 199 -6.29 2.84 -17.01
N PRO A 200 -7.52 2.36 -17.24
CA PRO A 200 -8.69 2.94 -16.59
C PRO A 200 -8.72 2.56 -15.11
N SER A 201 -8.54 3.56 -14.24
CA SER A 201 -8.88 3.48 -12.81
C SER A 201 -10.23 4.13 -12.55
N THR A 202 -11.02 3.52 -11.67
CA THR A 202 -12.31 4.05 -11.22
C THR A 202 -12.22 4.39 -9.74
N VAL A 203 -12.73 5.55 -9.37
CA VAL A 203 -12.83 5.99 -7.97
C VAL A 203 -14.26 5.85 -7.48
N PHE A 204 -14.42 5.14 -6.38
CA PHE A 204 -15.66 5.05 -5.61
C PHE A 204 -15.47 5.84 -4.31
N THR A 205 -16.45 6.67 -3.93
CA THR A 205 -16.40 7.43 -2.67
C THR A 205 -17.70 7.26 -1.91
N HIS A 206 -17.62 7.42 -0.59
CA HIS A 206 -18.77 7.46 0.31
C HIS A 206 -19.71 6.25 0.15
N LEU A 207 -19.14 5.04 0.19
CA LEU A 207 -19.92 3.80 0.11
C LEU A 207 -19.84 3.02 1.41
N THR A 208 -20.92 2.37 1.81
CA THR A 208 -20.85 1.29 2.81
C THR A 208 -20.05 0.11 2.25
N ALA A 209 -19.59 -0.81 3.11
CA ALA A 209 -18.88 -2.01 2.68
C ALA A 209 -19.67 -2.80 1.62
N LYS A 210 -20.97 -3.00 1.85
CA LYS A 210 -21.86 -3.72 0.93
C LYS A 210 -21.99 -3.03 -0.43
N GLU A 211 -22.08 -1.70 -0.44
CA GLU A 211 -22.18 -0.92 -1.67
C GLU A 211 -20.87 -0.95 -2.45
N LEU A 212 -19.73 -0.78 -1.78
CA LEU A 212 -18.41 -0.92 -2.42
C LEU A 212 -18.28 -2.28 -3.09
N ASP A 213 -18.64 -3.35 -2.37
CA ASP A 213 -18.63 -4.71 -2.86
C ASP A 213 -19.54 -4.92 -4.09
N ALA A 214 -20.71 -4.28 -4.11
CA ALA A 214 -21.62 -4.30 -5.24
C ALA A 214 -21.04 -3.54 -6.45
N GLN A 215 -20.41 -2.39 -6.22
CA GLN A 215 -19.78 -1.59 -7.29
C GLN A 215 -18.59 -2.31 -7.91
N LEU A 216 -17.69 -2.89 -7.11
CA LEU A 216 -16.55 -3.66 -7.61
C LEU A 216 -17.01 -4.81 -8.53
N ARG A 217 -18.04 -5.56 -8.13
CA ARG A 217 -18.62 -6.64 -8.96
C ARG A 217 -19.30 -6.13 -10.21
N LYS A 218 -20.13 -5.09 -10.09
CA LYS A 218 -20.83 -4.46 -11.23
C LYS A 218 -19.86 -3.99 -12.31
N HIS A 219 -18.75 -3.39 -11.89
CA HIS A 219 -17.74 -2.84 -12.80
C HIS A 219 -16.65 -3.84 -13.20
N LYS A 220 -16.69 -5.08 -12.67
CA LYS A 220 -15.65 -6.11 -12.83
C LYS A 220 -14.26 -5.54 -12.53
N ALA A 221 -14.17 -4.77 -11.44
CA ALA A 221 -12.97 -4.03 -11.06
C ALA A 221 -12.30 -4.71 -9.86
N THR A 222 -10.98 -4.71 -9.88
CA THR A 222 -10.11 -5.17 -8.80
C THR A 222 -9.78 -3.97 -7.91
N PRO A 223 -10.08 -4.00 -6.61
CA PRO A 223 -9.70 -2.91 -5.71
C PRO A 223 -8.18 -2.83 -5.60
N VAL A 224 -7.64 -1.61 -5.69
CA VAL A 224 -6.20 -1.30 -5.61
C VAL A 224 -5.91 -0.61 -4.29
N ARG A 225 -6.79 0.31 -3.87
CA ARG A 225 -6.69 1.06 -2.61
C ARG A 225 -8.06 1.18 -1.98
N ILE A 226 -8.17 0.98 -0.67
CA ILE A 226 -9.40 1.19 0.09
C ILE A 226 -9.06 1.97 1.36
N ARG A 227 -9.74 3.11 1.57
CA ARG A 227 -9.64 3.91 2.81
C ARG A 227 -10.99 3.95 3.48
N GLY A 228 -11.03 3.47 4.72
CA GLY A 228 -12.24 3.47 5.55
C GLY A 228 -12.26 4.65 6.50
N TYR A 229 -13.44 5.18 6.79
CA TYR A 229 -13.61 6.30 7.70
C TYR A 229 -14.97 6.27 8.36
N TYR A 230 -15.09 6.98 9.49
CA TYR A 230 -16.35 7.11 10.20
C TYR A 230 -17.01 8.47 9.92
N GLU A 231 -18.34 8.44 9.80
CA GLU A 231 -19.21 9.62 9.89
C GLU A 231 -20.30 9.29 10.92
N GLY A 232 -20.15 9.86 12.12
CA GLY A 232 -20.88 9.37 13.29
C GLY A 232 -20.50 7.91 13.59
N GLU A 233 -21.51 7.06 13.74
CA GLU A 233 -21.33 5.62 13.99
C GLU A 233 -21.19 4.80 12.70
N ALA A 234 -21.46 5.40 11.54
CA ALA A 234 -21.43 4.71 10.26
C ALA A 234 -20.01 4.70 9.66
N ARG A 235 -19.59 3.54 9.19
CA ARG A 235 -18.32 3.35 8.47
C ARG A 235 -18.54 3.35 6.96
N TYR A 236 -17.83 4.24 6.29
CA TYR A 236 -17.86 4.41 4.84
C TYR A 236 -16.47 4.22 4.26
N PHE A 237 -16.42 3.97 2.96
CA PHE A 237 -15.20 3.68 2.22
C PHE A 237 -15.11 4.57 0.99
N SER A 238 -13.88 4.98 0.70
CA SER A 238 -13.48 5.38 -0.63
C SER A 238 -12.49 4.34 -1.17
N ALA A 239 -12.53 4.09 -2.47
CA ALA A 239 -11.69 3.09 -3.10
C ALA A 239 -11.24 3.52 -4.49
N VAL A 240 -10.02 3.15 -4.84
CA VAL A 240 -9.52 3.14 -6.22
C VAL A 240 -9.53 1.69 -6.70
N ALA A 241 -10.11 1.45 -7.86
CA ALA A 241 -10.18 0.12 -8.46
C ALA A 241 -9.79 0.16 -9.94
N GLU A 242 -9.21 -0.92 -10.42
CA GLU A 242 -8.66 -1.04 -11.77
C GLU A 242 -9.13 -2.34 -12.44
N ARG A 243 -9.06 -2.41 -13.76
CA ARG A 243 -9.28 -3.67 -14.50
C ARG A 243 -7.99 -4.48 -14.54
N LEU A 244 -7.67 -5.14 -13.43
CA LEU A 244 -6.45 -5.93 -13.30
C LEU A 244 -6.71 -7.43 -13.47
N ASN A 245 -5.70 -8.14 -13.99
CA ASN A 245 -5.66 -9.61 -13.96
C ASN A 245 -4.69 -10.08 -12.87
N VAL A 246 -5.20 -10.23 -11.65
CA VAL A 246 -4.43 -10.60 -10.45
C VAL A 246 -4.76 -12.01 -9.93
N GLY A 247 -5.41 -12.83 -10.75
CA GLY A 247 -6.01 -14.08 -10.26
C GLY A 247 -7.20 -13.77 -9.35
N GLU A 248 -7.16 -14.28 -8.12
CA GLU A 248 -8.17 -14.03 -7.09
C GLU A 248 -7.75 -12.84 -6.21
N TRP A 249 -8.70 -11.97 -5.89
CA TRP A 249 -8.51 -10.89 -4.93
C TRP A 249 -9.58 -10.97 -3.84
N ASN A 250 -9.20 -10.54 -2.64
CA ASN A 250 -10.09 -10.42 -1.51
C ASN A 250 -9.82 -9.09 -0.81
N TRP A 251 -10.85 -8.50 -0.20
CA TRP A 251 -10.65 -7.43 0.77
C TRP A 251 -11.41 -7.71 2.05
N TYR A 252 -10.88 -7.22 3.16
CA TYR A 252 -11.42 -7.37 4.50
C TYR A 252 -11.36 -6.03 5.23
N ASP A 253 -12.24 -5.83 6.19
CA ASP A 253 -12.29 -4.67 7.06
C ASP A 253 -12.60 -5.12 8.50
N GLU A 254 -12.33 -4.28 9.50
CA GLU A 254 -12.56 -4.58 10.92
C GLU A 254 -11.91 -5.90 11.40
N ILE A 255 -10.74 -6.22 10.86
CA ILE A 255 -9.93 -7.35 11.32
C ILE A 255 -8.72 -6.86 12.12
N ASN A 256 -8.30 -7.63 13.13
CA ASN A 256 -7.07 -7.38 13.88
C ASN A 256 -5.87 -8.05 13.18
N ALA A 257 -4.65 -7.82 13.71
CA ALA A 257 -3.41 -8.31 13.12
C ALA A 257 -3.39 -9.84 12.90
N ASP A 258 -3.78 -10.63 13.91
CA ASP A 258 -3.84 -12.10 13.80
C ASP A 258 -4.78 -12.56 12.68
N LYS A 259 -5.93 -11.88 12.52
CA LYS A 259 -6.87 -12.17 11.44
C LYS A 259 -6.29 -11.77 10.08
N VAL A 260 -5.51 -10.70 9.98
CA VAL A 260 -4.79 -10.34 8.74
C VAL A 260 -3.86 -11.49 8.34
N ALA A 261 -2.98 -11.93 9.25
CA ALA A 261 -2.05 -13.03 9.01
C ALA A 261 -2.79 -14.31 8.57
N LYS A 262 -3.81 -14.71 9.33
CA LYS A 262 -4.63 -15.89 9.02
C LYS A 262 -5.30 -15.80 7.65
N LYS A 263 -5.77 -14.61 7.24
CA LYS A 263 -6.39 -14.42 5.93
C LYS A 263 -5.37 -14.54 4.80
N LEU A 264 -4.21 -13.88 4.93
CA LEU A 264 -3.12 -13.99 3.96
C LEU A 264 -2.68 -15.45 3.78
N ASP A 265 -2.55 -16.21 4.87
CA ASP A 265 -2.25 -17.64 4.83
C ASP A 265 -3.34 -18.44 4.14
N SER A 266 -4.61 -18.25 4.53
CA SER A 266 -5.72 -19.01 3.98
C SER A 266 -5.96 -18.78 2.49
N HIS A 267 -5.57 -17.60 1.97
CA HIS A 267 -5.72 -17.24 0.56
C HIS A 267 -4.47 -17.53 -0.26
N HIS A 268 -3.38 -18.01 0.37
CA HIS A 268 -2.06 -18.06 -0.27
C HIS A 268 -1.73 -16.73 -0.95
N GLY A 269 -2.05 -15.64 -0.23
CA GLY A 269 -2.06 -14.29 -0.78
C GLY A 269 -1.03 -13.40 -0.14
N TYR A 270 -0.77 -12.28 -0.80
CA TYR A 270 0.07 -11.19 -0.31
C TYR A 270 -0.77 -9.92 -0.15
N PRO A 271 -0.47 -9.08 0.86
CA PRO A 271 -1.18 -7.83 1.04
C PRO A 271 -0.76 -6.85 -0.06
N PHE A 272 -1.72 -6.28 -0.76
CA PHE A 272 -1.51 -5.27 -1.81
C PHE A 272 -1.86 -3.85 -1.35
N ASP A 273 -2.81 -3.74 -0.43
CA ASP A 273 -3.10 -2.50 0.27
C ASP A 273 -3.45 -2.79 1.73
N LEU A 274 -3.11 -1.85 2.58
CA LEU A 274 -3.30 -1.90 4.01
C LEU A 274 -3.67 -0.51 4.51
N ASP A 275 -4.74 -0.45 5.29
CA ASP A 275 -5.13 0.72 6.04
C ASP A 275 -5.35 0.31 7.50
N ALA A 276 -4.66 0.96 8.42
CA ALA A 276 -4.73 0.69 9.84
C ALA A 276 -5.46 1.84 10.54
N TYR A 277 -6.31 1.53 11.51
CA TYR A 277 -7.09 2.52 12.22
C TYR A 277 -7.45 2.06 13.62
N ARG A 278 -7.81 3.02 14.48
CA ARG A 278 -8.49 2.76 15.75
C ARG A 278 -9.96 3.14 15.59
N GLN A 279 -10.85 2.34 16.14
CA GLN A 279 -12.27 2.68 16.10
C GLN A 279 -12.54 3.86 17.06
N PRO A 280 -13.26 4.91 16.61
CA PRO A 280 -13.62 6.03 17.47
C PRO A 280 -14.33 5.55 18.75
N GLY A 281 -13.96 6.13 19.89
CA GLY A 281 -14.58 5.79 21.18
C GLY A 281 -14.20 4.42 21.76
N THR A 282 -13.28 3.69 21.13
CA THR A 282 -12.73 2.43 21.68
C THR A 282 -11.32 2.67 22.21
N GLU A 283 -11.06 2.29 23.47
CA GLU A 283 -9.72 2.38 24.06
C GLU A 283 -8.79 1.24 23.57
N TYR A 284 -9.36 0.16 23.01
CA TYR A 284 -8.65 -1.07 22.69
C TYR A 284 -8.88 -1.52 21.24
N GLY A 285 -7.77 -1.91 20.60
CA GLY A 285 -7.77 -2.59 19.31
C GLY A 285 -7.29 -1.71 18.15
N VAL A 286 -6.32 -2.22 17.41
CA VAL A 286 -5.98 -1.74 16.07
C VAL A 286 -6.69 -2.63 15.08
N TYR A 287 -7.38 -2.01 14.14
CA TYR A 287 -8.11 -2.69 13.08
C TYR A 287 -7.49 -2.37 11.73
N TYR A 288 -7.71 -3.26 10.78
CA TYR A 288 -7.13 -3.17 9.45
C TYR A 288 -8.19 -3.36 8.37
N THR A 289 -8.14 -2.52 7.36
CA THR A 289 -8.68 -2.79 6.03
C THR A 289 -7.54 -3.33 5.18
N VAL A 290 -7.73 -4.50 4.54
CA VAL A 290 -6.70 -5.15 3.74
C VAL A 290 -7.25 -5.51 2.38
N VAL A 291 -6.51 -5.17 1.33
CA VAL A 291 -6.67 -5.79 0.01
C VAL A 291 -5.54 -6.79 -0.17
N MET A 292 -5.85 -7.99 -0.61
CA MET A 292 -4.86 -9.03 -0.90
C MET A 292 -5.13 -9.68 -2.25
N TYR A 293 -4.05 -10.05 -2.93
CA TYR A 293 -4.09 -10.81 -4.17
C TYR A 293 -3.48 -12.19 -3.95
N ARG A 294 -3.97 -13.17 -4.69
CA ARG A 294 -3.44 -14.54 -4.69
C ARG A 294 -2.23 -14.63 -5.63
N ASP A 295 -1.25 -15.45 -5.26
CA ASP A 295 -0.15 -15.76 -6.16
C ASP A 295 -0.65 -16.55 -7.38
N ARG A 296 -0.15 -16.21 -8.56
CA ARG A 296 -0.61 -16.82 -9.83
C ARG A 296 0.07 -18.16 -10.12
N ASN A 297 1.03 -18.59 -9.30
CA ASN A 297 1.92 -19.71 -9.58
C ASN A 297 1.58 -21.05 -8.90
N ASP A 298 0.40 -21.20 -8.28
CA ASP A 298 0.00 -22.43 -7.57
C ASP A 298 -0.98 -23.35 -8.36
N TYR A 299 -0.78 -23.54 -9.67
CA TYR A 299 -1.43 -24.62 -10.45
C TYR A 299 -0.50 -25.24 -11.50
#